data_AF-A0A7V4ELI3-F1
#
_entry.id   AF-A0A7V4ELI3-F1
#
_cell.length_a   1.000
_cell.length_b   1.000
_cell.length_c   1.000
_cell.angle_alpha   90.00
_cell.angle_beta   90.00
_cell.angle_gamma   90.00
#
_symmetry.space_group_name_H-M   'P 1'
#
loop_
_entity.id
_entity.type
_entity.pdbx_description
1 polymer ?
#
loop_
_entity_poly.entity_id
_entity_poly.type
_entity_poly.pdbx_seq_one_letter_code
_entity_poly.pdbx_strand_id
1 'polypeptide(L)'
;MTRLAYGNMVQRALAFAVLAVLTCALPAFAQVRNITGENRAALDQAIERLQHTELMRVTRGRVKSNPVMQPHFTIYQSVLQNRDLLLDRQLRDYAAALGGMQRASEDFSAFSATPLGARATDVFYSRLVSAYLLDEELEKAGTLWEVWTALQISGYRMQALPVMFRMALNAGRWLDSRYNGAPPADIQDAFLALCQEDVAPMNIFDEKDQVDALSRRWSGFFARISGVAPADGATEDTQ
;
A
#
# COMPACT_ATOMS: atom_id res chain seq x y z
N MET A 1 -6.70 26.37 -51.99
CA MET A 1 -5.99 25.09 -51.68
C MET A 1 -5.59 24.99 -50.21
N THR A 2 -6.49 25.28 -49.26
CA THR A 2 -6.17 25.32 -47.80
C THR A 2 -6.98 24.32 -46.96
N ARG A 3 -8.07 23.74 -47.49
CA ARG A 3 -8.91 22.78 -46.76
C ARG A 3 -8.32 21.36 -46.64
N LEU A 4 -7.44 20.95 -47.54
CA LEU A 4 -6.80 19.62 -47.50
C LEU A 4 -5.64 19.53 -46.50
N ALA A 5 -4.99 20.64 -46.17
CA ALA A 5 -3.91 20.68 -45.18
C ALA A 5 -4.43 20.55 -43.74
N TYR A 6 -5.60 21.11 -43.44
CA TYR A 6 -6.21 21.08 -42.11
C TYR A 6 -6.70 19.69 -41.70
N GLY A 7 -7.30 18.93 -42.62
CA GLY A 7 -7.77 17.56 -42.34
C GLY A 7 -6.62 16.61 -41.97
N ASN A 8 -5.46 16.80 -42.61
CA ASN A 8 -4.26 15.99 -42.38
C ASN A 8 -3.59 16.33 -41.03
N MET A 9 -3.67 17.59 -40.57
CA MET A 9 -3.19 17.99 -39.25
C MET A 9 -4.10 17.47 -38.13
N VAL A 10 -5.42 17.52 -38.31
CA VAL A 10 -6.39 17.01 -37.31
C VAL A 10 -6.31 15.48 -37.18
N GLN A 11 -6.17 14.74 -38.28
CA GLN A 11 -5.96 13.29 -38.24
C GLN A 11 -4.64 12.91 -37.56
N ARG A 12 -3.56 13.66 -37.79
CA ARG A 12 -2.28 13.42 -37.11
C ARG A 12 -2.38 13.74 -35.62
N ALA A 13 -3.03 14.83 -35.23
CA ALA A 13 -3.24 15.17 -33.83
C ALA A 13 -4.09 14.14 -33.08
N LEU A 14 -5.14 13.61 -33.73
CA LEU A 14 -5.95 12.51 -33.20
C LEU A 14 -5.15 11.20 -33.11
N ALA A 15 -4.34 10.88 -34.11
CA ALA A 15 -3.48 9.70 -34.08
C ALA A 15 -2.42 9.79 -32.96
N PHE A 16 -1.80 10.97 -32.77
CA PHE A 16 -0.88 11.21 -31.64
C PHE A 16 -1.58 11.19 -30.29
N ALA A 17 -2.80 11.71 -30.17
CA ALA A 17 -3.58 11.65 -28.93
C ALA A 17 -3.98 10.21 -28.58
N VAL A 18 -4.40 9.41 -29.56
CA VAL A 18 -4.73 7.98 -29.36
C VAL A 18 -3.46 7.17 -29.06
N LEU A 19 -2.34 7.45 -29.73
CA LEU A 19 -1.06 6.82 -29.44
C LEU A 19 -0.55 7.20 -28.03
N ALA A 20 -0.69 8.46 -27.62
CA ALA A 20 -0.32 8.95 -26.29
C ALA A 20 -1.16 8.28 -25.18
N VAL A 21 -2.48 8.17 -25.37
CA VAL A 21 -3.39 7.48 -24.44
C VAL A 21 -3.07 5.98 -24.34
N LEU A 22 -2.74 5.33 -25.47
CA LEU A 22 -2.29 3.94 -25.47
C LEU A 22 -0.92 3.78 -24.76
N THR A 23 0.04 4.69 -24.98
CA THR A 23 1.35 4.62 -24.32
C THR A 23 1.33 4.99 -22.84
N CYS A 24 0.36 5.77 -22.36
CA CYS A 24 0.23 6.07 -20.93
C CYS A 24 -0.36 4.91 -20.13
N ALA A 25 -1.18 4.05 -20.74
CA ALA A 25 -1.74 2.88 -20.06
C ALA A 25 -0.79 1.65 -20.05
N LEU A 26 0.02 1.47 -21.10
CA LEU A 26 0.92 0.33 -21.26
C LEU A 26 1.98 0.12 -20.15
N PRO A 27 2.65 1.14 -19.60
CA PRO A 27 3.68 0.92 -18.57
C PRO A 27 3.06 0.42 -17.26
N ALA A 28 1.87 0.89 -16.89
CA ALA A 28 1.17 0.42 -15.70
C ALA A 28 0.77 -1.06 -15.82
N PHE A 29 0.28 -1.51 -16.98
CA PHE A 29 -0.06 -2.93 -17.20
C PHE A 29 1.18 -3.83 -17.24
N ALA A 30 2.28 -3.37 -17.85
CA ALA A 30 3.53 -4.14 -17.87
C ALA A 30 4.15 -4.23 -16.47
N GLN A 31 4.16 -3.13 -15.71
CA GLN A 31 4.67 -3.07 -14.35
C GLN A 31 3.81 -3.92 -13.40
N VAL A 32 2.48 -3.80 -13.45
CA VAL A 32 1.57 -4.64 -12.66
C VAL A 32 1.72 -6.13 -13.02
N ARG A 33 1.82 -6.47 -14.31
CA ARG A 33 2.01 -7.86 -14.76
C ARG A 33 3.36 -8.43 -14.30
N ASN A 34 4.41 -7.62 -14.29
CA ASN A 34 5.73 -8.05 -13.82
C ASN A 34 5.73 -8.30 -12.31
N ILE A 35 5.18 -7.36 -11.54
CA ILE A 35 5.05 -7.43 -10.08
C ILE A 35 4.19 -8.64 -9.65
N THR A 36 3.08 -8.93 -10.34
CA THR A 36 2.28 -10.14 -10.04
C THR A 36 3.03 -11.43 -10.34
N GLY A 37 3.84 -11.46 -11.40
CA GLY A 37 4.68 -12.61 -11.75
C GLY A 37 5.79 -12.87 -10.72
N GLU A 38 6.45 -11.80 -10.28
CA GLU A 38 7.50 -11.82 -9.25
C GLU A 38 6.95 -12.35 -7.91
N ASN A 39 5.82 -11.82 -7.44
CA ASN A 39 5.18 -12.28 -6.22
C ASN A 39 4.76 -13.75 -6.26
N ARG A 40 4.22 -14.20 -7.40
CA ARG A 40 3.85 -15.60 -7.57
C ARG A 40 5.06 -16.52 -7.47
N ALA A 41 6.14 -16.17 -8.17
CA ALA A 41 7.38 -16.93 -8.14
C ALA A 41 7.98 -16.99 -6.72
N ALA A 42 8.01 -15.85 -6.01
CA ALA A 42 8.49 -15.77 -4.64
C ALA A 42 7.67 -16.65 -3.69
N LEU A 43 6.33 -16.61 -3.80
CA LEU A 43 5.45 -17.43 -2.97
C LEU A 43 5.62 -18.93 -3.23
N ASP A 44 5.67 -19.34 -4.50
CA ASP A 44 5.86 -20.74 -4.88
C ASP A 44 7.21 -21.27 -4.37
N GLN A 45 8.29 -20.49 -4.53
CA GLN A 45 9.62 -20.84 -4.05
C GLN A 45 9.67 -20.96 -2.51
N ALA A 46 9.07 -20.02 -1.80
CA ALA A 46 9.02 -20.05 -0.34
C ALA A 46 8.25 -21.27 0.17
N ILE A 47 7.09 -21.57 -0.42
CA ILE A 47 6.27 -22.73 -0.05
C ILE A 47 7.02 -24.04 -0.31
N GLU A 48 7.64 -24.20 -1.48
CA GLU A 48 8.41 -25.41 -1.82
C GLU A 48 9.55 -25.64 -0.81
N ARG A 49 10.32 -24.58 -0.53
CA ARG A 49 11.39 -24.62 0.49
C ARG A 49 10.85 -25.10 1.84
N LEU A 50 9.75 -24.51 2.31
CA LEU A 50 9.18 -24.78 3.63
C LEU A 50 8.51 -26.15 3.72
N GLN A 51 7.93 -26.67 2.63
CA GLN A 51 7.45 -28.05 2.60
C GLN A 51 8.57 -29.05 2.90
N HIS A 52 9.76 -28.81 2.38
CA HIS A 52 10.91 -29.69 2.59
C HIS A 52 11.59 -29.53 3.95
N THR A 53 11.56 -28.34 4.54
CA THR A 53 12.26 -28.05 5.81
C THR A 53 11.37 -28.15 7.04
N GLU A 54 10.10 -27.76 6.95
CA GLU A 54 9.18 -27.66 8.08
C GLU A 54 8.27 -28.89 8.21
N LEU A 55 7.73 -29.36 7.08
CA LEU A 55 6.73 -30.43 7.05
C LEU A 55 7.32 -31.84 6.88
N MET A 56 8.60 -31.93 6.53
CA MET A 56 9.30 -33.19 6.35
C MET A 56 10.49 -33.28 7.30
N ARG A 57 10.67 -34.45 7.91
CA ARG A 57 11.87 -34.79 8.68
C ARG A 57 12.54 -36.02 8.09
N VAL A 58 13.87 -36.01 8.04
CA VAL A 58 14.65 -37.20 7.67
C VAL A 58 15.13 -37.88 8.95
N THR A 59 14.72 -39.12 9.17
CA THR A 59 15.18 -39.92 10.32
C THR A 59 15.74 -41.25 9.81
N ARG A 60 17.04 -41.49 10.02
CA ARG A 60 17.75 -42.70 9.57
C ARG A 60 17.54 -43.01 8.08
N GLY A 61 17.67 -41.99 7.23
CA GLY A 61 17.50 -42.14 5.77
C GLY A 61 16.05 -42.31 5.29
N ARG A 62 15.05 -42.23 6.17
CA ARG A 62 13.63 -42.25 5.80
C ARG A 62 13.01 -40.87 5.98
N VAL A 63 12.32 -40.39 4.95
CA VAL A 63 11.50 -39.17 5.02
C VAL A 63 10.20 -39.49 5.75
N LYS A 64 9.84 -38.70 6.76
CA LYS A 64 8.58 -38.78 7.50
C LYS A 64 7.94 -37.39 7.55
N SER A 65 6.62 -37.32 7.56
CA SER A 65 5.93 -36.07 7.85
C SER A 65 6.21 -35.60 9.28
N ASN A 66 6.32 -34.29 9.45
CA ASN A 66 6.35 -33.62 10.73
C ASN A 66 4.91 -33.24 11.11
N PRO A 67 4.41 -33.61 12.31
CA PRO A 67 3.05 -33.26 12.70
C PRO A 67 2.90 -31.74 12.86
N VAL A 68 1.91 -31.17 12.17
CA VAL A 68 1.53 -29.76 12.33
C VAL A 68 0.65 -29.63 13.57
N MET A 69 0.93 -28.60 14.38
CA MET A 69 0.09 -28.28 15.54
C MET A 69 -1.33 -27.97 15.09
N GLN A 70 -2.33 -28.57 15.74
CA GLN A 70 -3.75 -28.44 15.41
C GLN A 70 -4.23 -26.98 15.18
N PRO A 71 -3.84 -25.95 15.98
CA PRO A 71 -4.25 -24.57 15.72
C PRO A 71 -3.77 -23.99 14.38
N HIS A 72 -2.68 -24.51 13.80
CA HIS A 72 -2.11 -24.01 12.55
C HIS A 72 -2.49 -24.87 11.33
N PHE A 73 -3.11 -26.04 11.56
CA PHE A 73 -3.41 -27.00 10.50
C PHE A 73 -4.23 -26.40 9.35
N THR A 74 -5.28 -25.65 9.68
CA THR A 74 -6.14 -24.98 8.69
C THR A 74 -5.40 -23.91 7.90
N ILE A 75 -4.49 -23.18 8.54
CA ILE A 75 -3.63 -22.18 7.87
C ILE A 75 -2.71 -22.87 6.88
N TYR A 76 -2.09 -23.98 7.28
CA TYR A 76 -1.15 -24.71 6.44
C TYR A 76 -1.86 -25.30 5.25
N GLN A 77 -3.05 -25.89 5.44
CA GLN A 77 -3.90 -26.32 4.33
C GLN A 77 -4.24 -25.15 3.39
N SER A 78 -4.56 -23.97 3.93
CA SER A 78 -4.88 -22.79 3.12
C SER A 78 -3.68 -22.33 2.28
N VAL A 79 -2.49 -22.24 2.85
CA VAL A 79 -1.27 -21.84 2.11
C VAL A 79 -0.91 -22.89 1.06
N LEU A 80 -0.99 -24.19 1.40
CA LEU A 80 -0.54 -25.27 0.52
C LEU A 80 -1.54 -25.57 -0.61
N GLN A 81 -2.84 -25.50 -0.34
CA GLN A 81 -3.89 -25.91 -1.28
C GLN A 81 -4.52 -24.73 -2.00
N ASN A 82 -4.54 -23.54 -1.38
CA ASN A 82 -5.28 -22.37 -1.87
C ASN A 82 -4.35 -21.19 -2.22
N ARG A 83 -3.07 -21.42 -2.55
CA ARG A 83 -2.12 -20.34 -2.88
C ARG A 83 -2.58 -19.42 -4.01
N ASP A 84 -3.19 -19.96 -5.06
CA ASP A 84 -3.71 -19.17 -6.17
C ASP A 84 -4.87 -18.27 -5.70
N LEU A 85 -5.73 -18.77 -4.80
CA LEU A 85 -6.80 -17.98 -4.19
C LEU A 85 -6.27 -16.86 -3.29
N LEU A 86 -5.14 -17.08 -2.62
CA LEU A 86 -4.48 -16.06 -1.80
C LEU A 86 -3.90 -14.94 -2.68
N LEU A 87 -3.26 -15.29 -3.80
CA LEU A 87 -2.74 -14.32 -4.76
C LEU A 87 -3.88 -13.57 -5.48
N ASP A 88 -4.95 -14.25 -5.87
CA ASP A 88 -6.13 -13.62 -6.46
C ASP A 88 -6.82 -12.67 -5.49
N ARG A 89 -6.82 -13.00 -4.19
CA ARG A 89 -7.30 -12.09 -3.14
C ARG A 89 -6.41 -10.85 -3.06
N GLN A 90 -5.09 -11.01 -2.99
CA GLN A 90 -4.18 -9.85 -2.96
C GLN A 90 -4.31 -8.97 -4.20
N LEU A 91 -4.44 -9.55 -5.40
CA LEU A 91 -4.63 -8.78 -6.62
C LEU A 91 -5.94 -7.99 -6.60
N ARG A 92 -7.02 -8.57 -6.05
CA ARG A 92 -8.29 -7.85 -5.85
C ARG A 92 -8.15 -6.72 -4.83
N ASP A 93 -7.50 -6.98 -3.70
CA ASP A 93 -7.24 -5.95 -2.67
C ASP A 93 -6.39 -4.80 -3.24
N TYR A 94 -5.35 -5.12 -4.02
CA TYR A 94 -4.52 -4.14 -4.73
C TYR A 94 -5.32 -3.30 -5.74
N ALA A 95 -6.11 -3.96 -6.60
CA ALA A 95 -6.92 -3.28 -7.60
C ALA A 95 -8.00 -2.39 -6.97
N ALA A 96 -8.61 -2.87 -5.87
CA ALA A 96 -9.58 -2.09 -5.10
C ALA A 96 -8.92 -0.87 -4.45
N ALA A 97 -7.73 -1.04 -3.87
CA ALA A 97 -6.96 0.03 -3.26
C ALA A 97 -6.56 1.09 -4.29
N LEU A 98 -6.02 0.64 -5.43
CA LEU A 98 -5.66 1.49 -6.57
C LEU A 98 -6.86 2.31 -7.04
N GLY A 99 -8.01 1.67 -7.27
CA GLY A 99 -9.23 2.37 -7.68
C GLY A 99 -9.75 3.35 -6.63
N GLY A 100 -9.64 3.01 -5.33
CA GLY A 100 -9.98 3.92 -4.24
C GLY A 100 -9.08 5.15 -4.19
N MET A 101 -7.77 4.96 -4.36
CA MET A 101 -6.79 6.04 -4.39
C MET A 101 -6.94 6.93 -5.62
N GLN A 102 -7.20 6.36 -6.80
CA GLN A 102 -7.47 7.13 -8.02
C GLN A 102 -8.67 8.06 -7.84
N ARG A 103 -9.79 7.55 -7.33
CA ARG A 103 -10.98 8.38 -7.02
C ARG A 103 -10.66 9.48 -6.01
N ALA A 104 -9.88 9.18 -4.97
CA ALA A 104 -9.47 10.21 -4.01
C ALA A 104 -8.60 11.28 -4.67
N SER A 105 -7.69 10.92 -5.57
CA SER A 105 -6.90 11.90 -6.33
C SER A 105 -7.76 12.77 -7.25
N GLU A 106 -8.86 12.24 -7.81
CA GLU A 106 -9.82 13.00 -8.61
C GLU A 106 -10.62 13.97 -7.74
N ASP A 107 -11.17 13.49 -6.61
CA ASP A 107 -11.91 14.27 -5.62
C ASP A 107 -11.09 15.47 -5.09
N PHE A 108 -9.76 15.31 -4.97
CA PHE A 108 -8.82 16.34 -4.49
C PHE A 108 -7.88 16.86 -5.59
N SER A 109 -8.28 16.76 -6.86
CA SER A 109 -7.46 17.10 -8.05
C SER A 109 -6.71 18.42 -7.97
N ALA A 110 -7.33 19.47 -7.41
CA ALA A 110 -6.69 20.77 -7.23
C ALA A 110 -5.45 20.71 -6.33
N PHE A 111 -5.53 20.01 -5.20
CA PHE A 111 -4.38 19.82 -4.30
C PHE A 111 -3.39 18.80 -4.89
N SER A 112 -3.88 17.70 -5.44
CA SER A 112 -3.03 16.65 -6.05
C SER A 112 -2.15 17.18 -7.19
N ALA A 113 -2.59 18.23 -7.89
CA ALA A 113 -1.81 18.89 -8.94
C ALA A 113 -0.70 19.82 -8.41
N THR A 114 -0.69 20.15 -7.11
CA THR A 114 0.39 20.95 -6.50
C THR A 114 1.67 20.12 -6.34
N PRO A 115 2.86 20.74 -6.25
CA PRO A 115 4.10 20.00 -5.99
C PRO A 115 4.07 19.15 -4.72
N LEU A 116 3.45 19.66 -3.65
CA LEU A 116 3.31 18.92 -2.39
C LEU A 116 2.32 17.76 -2.51
N GLY A 117 1.17 17.99 -3.17
CA GLY A 117 0.17 16.97 -3.42
C GLY A 117 0.67 15.85 -4.33
N ALA A 118 1.46 16.17 -5.35
CA ALA A 118 2.12 15.18 -6.21
C ALA A 118 3.09 14.31 -5.41
N ARG A 119 3.95 14.91 -4.56
CA ARG A 119 4.86 14.15 -3.68
C ARG A 119 4.11 13.25 -2.69
N ALA A 120 3.03 13.74 -2.09
CA ALA A 120 2.21 12.92 -1.20
C ALA A 120 1.56 11.75 -1.95
N THR A 121 1.06 12.01 -3.16
CA THR A 121 0.51 10.99 -4.06
C THR A 121 1.55 9.91 -4.35
N ASP A 122 2.76 10.29 -4.79
CA ASP A 122 3.85 9.36 -5.08
C ASP A 122 4.21 8.50 -3.85
N VAL A 123 4.24 9.07 -2.65
CA VAL A 123 4.47 8.33 -1.41
C VAL A 123 3.43 7.22 -1.23
N PHE A 124 2.14 7.52 -1.37
CA PHE A 124 1.09 6.53 -1.17
C PHE A 124 1.06 5.46 -2.27
N TYR A 125 1.32 5.82 -3.53
CA TYR A 125 1.41 4.83 -4.61
C TYR A 125 2.62 3.90 -4.43
N SER A 126 3.76 4.45 -4.00
CA SER A 126 4.93 3.65 -3.62
C SER A 126 4.60 2.68 -2.50
N ARG A 127 3.92 3.15 -1.45
CA ARG A 127 3.45 2.30 -0.34
C ARG A 127 2.49 1.20 -0.78
N LEU A 128 1.60 1.47 -1.73
CA LEU A 128 0.71 0.45 -2.28
C LEU A 128 1.49 -0.65 -3.01
N VAL A 129 2.53 -0.28 -3.77
CA VAL A 129 3.42 -1.25 -4.41
C VAL A 129 4.18 -2.07 -3.37
N SER A 130 4.78 -1.42 -2.37
CA SER A 130 5.48 -2.11 -1.28
C SER A 130 4.56 -2.99 -0.43
N ALA A 131 3.29 -2.62 -0.24
CA ALA A 131 2.34 -3.46 0.47
C ALA A 131 1.97 -4.72 -0.33
N TYR A 132 2.03 -4.66 -1.66
CA TYR A 132 1.73 -5.79 -2.53
C TYR A 132 2.94 -6.70 -2.73
N LEU A 133 4.13 -6.15 -3.02
CA LEU A 133 5.38 -6.90 -3.18
C LEU A 133 5.80 -7.53 -1.84
N LEU A 134 6.00 -8.84 -1.83
CA LEU A 134 6.30 -9.62 -0.62
C LEU A 134 7.57 -10.45 -0.75
N ASP A 135 8.43 -10.15 -1.73
CA ASP A 135 9.66 -10.93 -1.98
C ASP A 135 10.53 -11.03 -0.73
N GLU A 136 10.80 -9.90 -0.06
CA GLU A 136 11.59 -9.83 1.16
C GLU A 136 10.94 -10.58 2.33
N GLU A 137 9.63 -10.39 2.57
CA GLU A 137 8.91 -11.05 3.65
C GLU A 137 8.87 -12.57 3.45
N LEU A 138 8.65 -13.02 2.22
CA LEU A 138 8.60 -14.44 1.86
C LEU A 138 9.98 -15.09 1.91
N GLU A 139 11.05 -14.37 1.56
CA GLU A 139 12.42 -14.86 1.68
C GLU A 139 12.80 -15.08 3.15
N LYS A 140 12.43 -14.14 4.03
CA LYS A 140 12.70 -14.17 5.47
C LYS A 140 11.81 -15.17 6.24
N ALA A 141 10.67 -15.57 5.67
CA ALA A 141 9.74 -16.50 6.33
C ALA A 141 10.38 -17.88 6.54
N GLY A 142 10.52 -18.27 7.81
CA GLY A 142 11.02 -19.56 8.26
C GLY A 142 9.92 -20.62 8.42
N THR A 143 8.65 -20.22 8.38
CA THR A 143 7.49 -21.12 8.52
C THR A 143 6.34 -20.75 7.59
N LEU A 144 5.47 -21.72 7.27
CA LEU A 144 4.24 -21.48 6.52
C LEU A 144 3.26 -20.55 7.27
N TRP A 145 3.33 -20.52 8.61
CA TRP A 145 2.60 -19.56 9.43
C TRP A 145 3.03 -18.11 9.16
N GLU A 146 4.34 -17.86 9.06
CA GLU A 146 4.89 -16.53 8.75
C GLU A 146 4.54 -16.10 7.32
N VAL A 147 4.54 -17.04 6.36
CA VAL A 147 4.05 -16.78 4.99
C VAL A 147 2.58 -16.32 5.02
N TRP A 148 1.71 -17.04 5.72
CA TRP A 148 0.30 -16.65 5.85
C TRP A 148 0.15 -15.28 6.52
N THR A 149 0.93 -15.03 7.58
CA THR A 149 0.91 -13.77 8.33
C THR A 149 1.31 -12.60 7.42
N ALA A 150 2.38 -12.74 6.64
CA ALA A 150 2.81 -11.72 5.67
C ALA A 150 1.70 -11.40 4.64
N LEU A 151 1.04 -12.43 4.10
CA LEU A 151 -0.09 -12.27 3.18
C LEU A 151 -1.28 -11.54 3.81
N GLN A 152 -1.61 -11.84 5.08
CA GLN A 152 -2.67 -11.12 5.79
C GLN A 152 -2.31 -9.65 6.04
N ILE A 153 -1.09 -9.39 6.53
CA ILE A 153 -0.58 -8.04 6.80
C ILE A 153 -0.63 -7.19 5.52
N SER A 154 -0.17 -7.75 4.41
CA SER A 154 -0.26 -7.13 3.09
C SER A 154 -1.71 -6.76 2.72
N GLY A 155 -2.65 -7.71 2.89
CA GLY A 155 -4.07 -7.47 2.65
C GLY A 155 -4.61 -6.29 3.46
N TYR A 156 -4.33 -6.26 4.77
CA TYR A 156 -4.77 -5.16 5.64
C TYR A 156 -4.17 -3.82 5.23
N ARG A 157 -2.87 -3.77 4.90
CA ARG A 157 -2.20 -2.55 4.41
C ARG A 157 -2.89 -2.01 3.15
N MET A 158 -3.15 -2.88 2.16
CA MET A 158 -3.84 -2.48 0.93
C MET A 158 -5.24 -1.94 1.19
N GLN A 159 -5.98 -2.54 2.14
CA GLN A 159 -7.33 -2.08 2.50
C GLN A 159 -7.33 -0.73 3.23
N ALA A 160 -6.32 -0.45 4.05
CA ALA A 160 -6.21 0.79 4.81
C ALA A 160 -5.70 1.99 3.98
N LEU A 161 -4.83 1.73 3.00
CA LEU A 161 -4.15 2.77 2.20
C LEU A 161 -5.08 3.81 1.56
N PRO A 162 -6.22 3.45 0.93
CA PRO A 162 -7.12 4.44 0.32
C PRO A 162 -7.69 5.44 1.34
N VAL A 163 -7.99 4.98 2.54
CA VAL A 163 -8.55 5.81 3.61
C VAL A 163 -7.48 6.78 4.10
N MET A 164 -6.28 6.28 4.40
CA MET A 164 -5.15 7.10 4.80
C MET A 164 -4.77 8.13 3.73
N PHE A 165 -4.78 7.74 2.46
CA PHE A 165 -4.49 8.62 1.36
C PHE A 165 -5.50 9.77 1.27
N ARG A 166 -6.80 9.45 1.38
CA ARG A 166 -7.86 10.48 1.39
C ARG A 166 -7.72 11.43 2.59
N MET A 167 -7.35 10.93 3.76
CA MET A 167 -7.04 11.75 4.93
C MET A 167 -5.86 12.68 4.68
N ALA A 168 -4.77 12.17 4.11
CA ALA A 168 -3.59 12.95 3.76
C ALA A 168 -3.90 14.04 2.74
N LEU A 169 -4.68 13.75 1.69
CA LEU A 169 -5.11 14.74 0.72
C LEU A 169 -5.99 15.83 1.34
N ASN A 170 -6.87 15.46 2.27
CA ASN A 170 -7.70 16.43 2.98
C ASN A 170 -6.86 17.34 3.90
N ALA A 171 -5.93 16.75 4.64
CA ALA A 171 -4.97 17.49 5.47
C ALA A 171 -4.10 18.43 4.62
N GLY A 172 -3.62 17.94 3.48
CA GLY A 172 -2.82 18.68 2.52
C GLY A 172 -3.59 19.86 1.91
N ARG A 173 -4.85 19.66 1.51
CA ARG A 173 -5.73 20.75 1.06
C ARG A 173 -5.92 21.82 2.14
N TRP A 174 -6.07 21.42 3.41
CA TRP A 174 -6.18 22.38 4.51
C TRP A 174 -4.88 23.14 4.74
N LEU A 175 -3.74 22.46 4.66
CA LEU A 175 -2.42 23.07 4.72
C LEU A 175 -2.20 24.10 3.59
N ASP A 176 -2.56 23.72 2.36
CA ASP A 176 -2.50 24.57 1.18
C ASP A 176 -3.34 25.85 1.38
N SER A 177 -4.57 25.71 1.87
CA SER A 177 -5.44 26.84 2.20
C SER A 177 -4.89 27.71 3.33
N ARG A 178 -4.25 27.12 4.35
CA ARG A 178 -3.75 27.84 5.54
C ARG A 178 -2.58 28.75 5.21
N TYR A 179 -1.74 28.32 4.26
CA TYR A 179 -0.51 29.01 3.86
C TYR A 179 -0.59 29.61 2.45
N ASN A 180 -1.79 29.75 1.88
CA ASN A 180 -2.02 30.27 0.53
C ASN A 180 -1.14 29.62 -0.55
N GLY A 181 -1.00 28.29 -0.48
CA GLY A 181 -0.21 27.50 -1.43
C GLY A 181 1.29 27.43 -1.15
N ALA A 182 1.79 28.08 -0.09
CA ALA A 182 3.21 28.13 0.23
C ALA A 182 3.52 27.77 1.70
N PRO A 183 3.25 26.52 2.13
CA PRO A 183 3.61 26.08 3.48
C PRO A 183 5.13 26.13 3.70
N PRO A 184 5.60 26.46 4.92
CA PRO A 184 7.02 26.39 5.28
C PRO A 184 7.61 24.99 5.06
N ALA A 185 8.91 24.92 4.72
CA ALA A 185 9.58 23.65 4.40
C ALA A 185 9.51 22.63 5.55
N ASP A 186 9.69 23.08 6.79
CA ASP A 186 9.61 22.22 7.98
C ASP A 186 8.22 21.60 8.18
N ILE A 187 7.16 22.30 7.77
CA ILE A 187 5.78 21.80 7.81
C ILE A 187 5.52 20.84 6.65
N GLN A 188 6.05 21.13 5.46
CA GLN A 188 5.98 20.22 4.31
C GLN A 188 6.68 18.88 4.62
N ASP A 189 7.87 18.93 5.22
CA ASP A 189 8.63 17.73 5.56
C ASP A 189 7.92 16.92 6.65
N ALA A 190 7.37 17.59 7.68
CA ALA A 190 6.56 16.93 8.71
C ALA A 190 5.29 16.27 8.12
N PHE A 191 4.62 16.93 7.17
CA PHE A 191 3.47 16.37 6.46
C PHE A 191 3.84 15.11 5.67
N LEU A 192 4.93 15.17 4.90
CA LEU A 192 5.37 14.04 4.09
C LEU A 192 5.87 12.89 4.96
N ALA A 193 6.50 13.17 6.10
CA ALA A 193 6.86 12.16 7.08
C ALA A 193 5.61 11.40 7.59
N LEU A 194 4.53 12.12 7.90
CA LEU A 194 3.25 11.48 8.28
C LEU A 194 2.64 10.66 7.15
N CYS A 195 2.77 11.10 5.90
CA CYS A 195 2.32 10.33 4.74
C CYS A 195 3.12 9.02 4.56
N GLN A 196 4.39 9.00 4.98
CA GLN A 196 5.26 7.83 4.91
C GLN A 196 5.03 6.85 6.06
N GLU A 197 4.39 7.28 7.16
CA GLU A 197 4.16 6.41 8.30
C GLU A 197 3.28 5.23 7.91
N ASP A 198 3.83 4.03 8.13
CA ASP A 198 3.09 2.81 7.92
C ASP A 198 2.19 2.53 9.11
N VAL A 199 0.97 2.07 8.84
CA VAL A 199 0.14 1.51 9.89
C VAL A 199 0.75 0.16 10.18
N ALA A 200 1.35 0.03 11.37
CA ALA A 200 1.78 -1.27 11.86
C ALA A 200 0.62 -2.25 11.67
N PRO A 201 0.88 -3.51 11.28
CA PRO A 201 -0.18 -4.47 11.10
C PRO A 201 -1.08 -4.47 12.33
N MET A 202 -2.37 -4.15 12.11
CA MET A 202 -3.38 -4.11 13.16
C MET A 202 -3.43 -5.49 13.78
N ASN A 203 -2.77 -5.62 14.93
CA ASN A 203 -2.99 -6.75 15.79
C ASN A 203 -4.43 -6.57 16.27
N ILE A 204 -5.30 -7.53 15.97
CA ILE A 204 -6.73 -7.48 16.34
C ILE A 204 -6.88 -7.33 17.87
N PHE A 205 -5.83 -7.68 18.62
CA PHE A 205 -5.75 -7.53 20.08
C PHE A 205 -5.25 -6.14 20.55
N ASP A 206 -4.56 -5.37 19.70
CA ASP A 206 -3.98 -4.04 20.03
C ASP A 206 -4.55 -2.90 19.16
N GLU A 207 -5.67 -3.16 18.46
CA GLU A 207 -6.29 -2.24 17.50
C GLU A 207 -6.52 -0.85 18.10
N LYS A 208 -6.96 -0.79 19.36
CA LYS A 208 -7.22 0.46 20.07
C LYS A 208 -5.96 1.32 20.22
N ASP A 209 -4.87 0.74 20.71
CA ASP A 209 -3.64 1.49 20.99
C ASP A 209 -2.98 2.01 19.71
N GLN A 210 -3.08 1.23 18.63
CA GLN A 210 -2.56 1.62 17.31
C GLN A 210 -3.39 2.73 16.66
N VAL A 211 -4.73 2.65 16.77
CA VAL A 211 -5.64 3.72 16.30
C VAL A 211 -5.46 4.99 17.13
N ASP A 212 -5.31 4.88 18.45
CA ASP A 212 -5.07 6.02 19.33
C ASP A 212 -3.72 6.69 19.02
N ALA A 213 -2.67 5.91 18.75
CA ALA A 213 -1.37 6.43 18.35
C ALA A 213 -1.43 7.17 17.00
N LEU A 214 -2.10 6.60 16.00
CA LEU A 214 -2.30 7.23 14.69
C LEU A 214 -3.10 8.53 14.83
N SER A 215 -4.19 8.48 15.61
CA SER A 215 -5.03 9.64 15.92
C SER A 215 -4.22 10.76 16.57
N ARG A 216 -3.43 10.46 17.62
CA ARG A 216 -2.57 11.44 18.32
C ARG A 216 -1.57 12.13 17.39
N ARG A 217 -0.99 11.40 16.45
CA ARG A 217 -0.02 11.96 15.49
C ARG A 217 -0.67 12.91 14.50
N TRP A 218 -1.78 12.48 13.87
CA TRP A 218 -2.52 13.35 12.97
C TRP A 218 -3.09 14.56 13.71
N SER A 219 -3.67 14.39 14.90
CA SER A 219 -4.17 15.50 15.72
C SER A 219 -3.06 16.45 16.16
N GLY A 220 -1.88 15.93 16.54
CA GLY A 220 -0.71 16.73 16.88
C GLY A 220 -0.22 17.58 15.71
N PHE A 221 -0.25 17.03 14.49
CA PHE A 221 0.04 17.78 13.28
C PHE A 221 -0.99 18.89 13.01
N PHE A 222 -2.29 18.58 13.13
CA PHE A 222 -3.35 19.59 13.00
C PHE A 222 -3.24 20.70 14.06
N ALA A 223 -2.86 20.36 15.30
CA ALA A 223 -2.59 21.32 16.38
C ALA A 223 -1.42 22.25 16.01
N ARG A 224 -0.31 21.68 15.51
CA ARG A 224 0.85 22.46 15.06
C ARG A 224 0.51 23.45 13.94
N ILE A 225 -0.34 23.08 12.97
CA ILE A 225 -0.73 23.96 11.86
C ILE A 225 -1.75 25.03 12.31
N SER A 226 -2.68 24.68 13.20
CA SER A 226 -3.69 25.62 13.70
C SER A 226 -3.12 26.64 14.68
N GLY A 227 -1.95 26.38 15.27
CA GLY A 227 -1.38 27.20 16.33
C GLY A 227 -2.14 27.05 17.66
N VAL A 228 -2.99 26.01 17.76
CA VAL A 228 -3.70 25.63 18.98
C VAL A 228 -2.86 24.54 19.63
N ALA A 229 -2.53 24.68 20.92
CA ALA A 229 -1.86 23.61 21.65
C ALA A 229 -2.68 22.31 21.52
N PRO A 230 -2.05 21.14 21.34
CA PRO A 230 -2.78 19.88 21.35
C PRO A 230 -3.61 19.82 22.64
N ALA A 231 -4.85 19.36 22.55
CA ALA A 231 -5.68 19.17 23.72
C ALA A 231 -5.03 18.07 24.57
N ASP A 232 -4.21 18.47 25.55
CA ASP A 232 -3.60 17.59 26.52
C ASP A 232 -4.71 16.96 27.36
N GLY A 233 -5.14 15.77 26.95
CA GLY A 233 -5.88 14.85 27.78
C GLY A 233 -4.93 13.99 28.58
N ALA A 234 -4.21 14.59 29.55
CA ALA A 234 -3.63 13.93 30.73
C ALA A 234 -2.88 14.96 31.59
N THR A 235 -3.60 15.61 32.51
CA THR A 235 -3.01 15.91 33.81
C THR A 235 -2.78 14.56 34.51
N GLU A 236 -1.60 13.98 34.36
CA GLU A 236 -1.10 13.00 35.32
C GLU A 236 -0.56 13.76 36.54
N ASP A 237 -1.04 13.33 37.69
CA ASP A 237 -0.83 13.91 39.01
C ASP A 237 0.65 14.16 39.33
N THR A 238 0.95 15.39 39.74
CA THR A 238 2.12 15.67 40.58
C THR A 238 1.96 14.98 41.92
N GLN A 239 2.80 13.98 42.18
CA GLN A 239 3.29 13.66 43.53
C GLN A 239 4.79 13.95 43.61
#